data_AF-A0A191WEQ8-F1
#
_entry.id   AF-A0A191WEQ8-F1
#
_cell.length_a   1.000
_cell.length_b   1.000
_cell.length_c   1.000
_cell.angle_alpha   90.00
_cell.angle_beta   90.00
_cell.angle_gamma   90.00
#
_symmetry.space_group_name_H-M   'P 1'
#
loop_
_entity.id
_entity.type
_entity.pdbx_description
1 polymer ?
#
loop_
_entity_poly.entity_id
_entity_poly.type
_entity_poly.pdbx_seq_one_letter_code
_entity_poly.pdbx_strand_id
1 'polypeptide(L)'
;MLSELEPAADDAADDAVDDAAAVEPADVVPHPVEPARPESARLEPVEQALIDRLWDFADAGASAERFRAASDDPTATPVGRAVMATQLARALGLQGMADEGFQVLDAVPGVFDGDVPAEVRARVALERGRLLVGERPAEAVPELTLAARAAAQAGSVFLVLDALHVLALNDAGHEEEWAAEGLDLLEGRRNARTLRWGIALHHNLGWFKLDAGRAPGALAEFERAVEFADRYGSAEQQQVARWSVGRCLRVLGRTDEALDLQRSLAELRPDDPYVQAEIEALTAGEPTIEA
;
A
#
# COMPACT_ATOMS: atom_id res chain seq x y z
N MET A 1 2.68 -18.56 -49.52
CA MET A 1 1.90 -18.78 -50.75
C MET A 1 0.47 -18.36 -50.43
N LEU A 2 0.22 -17.05 -50.21
CA LEU A 2 -0.14 -16.00 -51.17
C LEU A 2 -1.45 -16.22 -51.94
N SER A 3 -2.20 -15.12 -52.07
CA SER A 3 -3.44 -14.85 -52.83
C SER A 3 -4.69 -14.87 -51.94
N GLU A 4 -5.24 -13.76 -51.42
CA GLU A 4 -5.72 -12.51 -52.05
C GLU A 4 -6.59 -12.75 -53.30
N LEU A 5 -7.81 -12.20 -53.28
CA LEU A 5 -8.34 -11.26 -54.28
C LEU A 5 -9.79 -10.85 -53.94
N GLU A 6 -9.96 -9.55 -53.68
CA GLU A 6 -11.24 -8.81 -53.80
C GLU A 6 -11.73 -8.79 -55.25
N PRO A 7 -12.91 -8.20 -55.52
CA PRO A 7 -12.82 -6.94 -56.27
C PRO A 7 -13.75 -5.80 -55.80
N ALA A 8 -13.23 -4.60 -56.10
CA ALA A 8 -13.81 -3.25 -56.08
C ALA A 8 -14.96 -3.05 -57.10
N ALA A 9 -15.92 -2.19 -56.78
CA ALA A 9 -16.25 -0.88 -57.42
C ALA A 9 -16.92 -1.01 -58.83
N ASP A 10 -17.76 -0.12 -59.34
CA ASP A 10 -18.24 1.22 -59.01
C ASP A 10 -19.51 1.46 -59.87
N ASP A 11 -20.19 2.57 -59.63
CA ASP A 11 -20.76 3.49 -60.64
C ASP A 11 -22.30 3.72 -60.72
N ALA A 12 -22.60 5.02 -60.56
CA ALA A 12 -23.67 5.90 -61.09
C ALA A 12 -25.14 5.41 -61.15
N ALA A 13 -26.07 6.03 -60.38
CA ALA A 13 -26.76 7.32 -60.61
C ALA A 13 -27.83 7.27 -61.73
N ASP A 14 -29.11 7.51 -61.40
CA ASP A 14 -29.84 8.76 -61.76
C ASP A 14 -31.32 8.77 -61.29
N ASP A 15 -31.74 9.98 -60.91
CA ASP A 15 -33.05 10.63 -60.71
C ASP A 15 -34.41 9.89 -60.57
N ALA A 16 -35.19 10.30 -59.55
CA ALA A 16 -36.55 10.84 -59.71
C ALA A 16 -37.16 11.38 -58.37
N VAL A 17 -37.08 12.70 -58.21
CA VAL A 17 -38.08 13.69 -57.77
C VAL A 17 -39.34 13.24 -56.96
N ASP A 18 -39.36 13.72 -55.71
CA ASP A 18 -40.44 14.44 -54.98
C ASP A 18 -41.83 13.79 -54.78
N ASP A 19 -42.15 13.45 -53.52
CA ASP A 19 -43.43 13.89 -52.95
C ASP A 19 -43.31 14.06 -51.42
N ALA A 20 -43.61 15.28 -50.98
CA ALA A 20 -43.50 15.74 -49.62
C ALA A 20 -44.75 15.34 -48.80
N ALA A 21 -44.54 14.52 -47.78
CA ALA A 21 -45.48 14.40 -46.66
C ALA A 21 -44.71 14.65 -45.36
N ALA A 22 -44.93 15.85 -44.80
CA ALA A 22 -44.41 16.27 -43.51
C ALA A 22 -44.90 15.31 -42.40
N VAL A 23 -43.98 14.55 -41.82
CA VAL A 23 -44.18 13.85 -40.54
C VAL A 23 -43.62 14.78 -39.46
N GLU A 24 -44.49 15.27 -38.59
CA GLU A 24 -44.08 16.07 -37.43
C GLU A 24 -43.12 15.28 -36.54
N PRO A 25 -42.03 15.90 -36.03
CA PRO A 25 -41.16 15.21 -35.09
C PRO A 25 -41.90 15.04 -33.76
N ALA A 26 -42.06 13.79 -33.33
CA ALA A 26 -42.54 13.48 -32.00
C ALA A 26 -41.63 14.13 -30.96
N ASP A 27 -42.24 14.84 -30.00
CA ASP A 27 -41.58 15.42 -28.83
C ASP A 27 -40.74 14.37 -28.11
N VAL A 28 -39.42 14.41 -28.33
CA VAL A 28 -38.46 13.70 -27.50
C VAL A 28 -38.37 14.48 -26.20
N VAL A 29 -39.13 14.05 -25.20
CA VAL A 29 -38.99 14.54 -23.83
C VAL A 29 -37.55 14.25 -23.39
N PRO A 30 -36.73 15.26 -23.06
CA PRO A 30 -35.39 15.01 -22.58
C PRO A 30 -35.48 14.27 -21.25
N HIS A 31 -34.92 13.07 -21.20
CA HIS A 31 -34.66 12.39 -19.93
C HIS A 31 -33.79 13.31 -19.06
N PRO A 32 -34.10 13.47 -17.76
CA PRO A 32 -33.24 14.24 -16.87
C PRO A 32 -31.86 13.62 -16.92
N VAL A 33 -30.86 14.39 -17.35
CA VAL A 33 -29.45 14.04 -17.17
C VAL A 33 -29.27 13.97 -15.66
N GLU A 34 -29.12 12.74 -15.15
CA GLU A 34 -28.82 12.50 -13.75
C GLU A 34 -27.58 13.35 -13.40
N PRO A 35 -27.62 14.21 -12.36
CA PRO A 35 -26.47 15.03 -12.03
C PRO A 35 -25.28 14.09 -11.84
N ALA A 36 -24.19 14.35 -12.57
CA ALA A 36 -22.96 13.61 -12.44
C ALA A 36 -22.68 13.43 -10.94
N ARG A 37 -22.60 12.17 -10.50
CA ARG A 37 -22.21 11.87 -9.11
C ARG A 37 -20.96 12.70 -8.84
N PRO A 38 -20.90 13.44 -7.72
CA PRO A 38 -19.72 14.23 -7.42
C PRO A 38 -18.53 13.29 -7.52
N GLU A 39 -17.59 13.62 -8.41
CA GLU A 39 -16.33 12.92 -8.54
C GLU A 39 -15.80 12.79 -7.11
N SER A 40 -15.69 11.56 -6.62
CA SER A 40 -15.25 11.26 -5.26
C SER A 40 -14.04 12.15 -5.00
N ALA A 41 -14.19 13.12 -4.10
CA ALA A 41 -13.19 14.16 -3.85
C ALA A 41 -11.86 13.45 -3.70
N ARG A 42 -11.04 13.48 -4.76
CA ARG A 42 -9.68 12.95 -4.72
C ARG A 42 -9.06 13.76 -3.61
N LEU A 43 -8.77 13.16 -2.45
CA LEU A 43 -8.02 13.90 -1.46
C LEU A 43 -6.77 14.40 -2.16
N GLU A 44 -6.67 15.72 -2.20
CA GLU A 44 -5.75 16.47 -3.02
C GLU A 44 -4.32 15.97 -2.75
N PRO A 45 -3.43 15.93 -3.76
CA PRO A 45 -2.01 15.63 -3.56
C PRO A 45 -1.36 16.44 -2.42
N VAL A 46 -1.93 17.60 -2.11
CA VAL A 46 -1.55 18.51 -1.02
C VAL A 46 -1.67 17.87 0.36
N GLU A 47 -2.72 17.09 0.66
CA GLU A 47 -2.90 16.49 1.98
C GLU A 47 -1.87 15.38 2.24
N GLN A 48 -1.65 14.50 1.27
CA GLN A 48 -0.63 13.46 1.41
C GLN A 48 0.79 14.06 1.48
N ALA A 49 1.07 15.11 0.71
CA ALA A 49 2.35 15.82 0.79
C ALA A 49 2.53 16.54 2.15
N LEU A 50 1.44 16.98 2.79
CA LEU A 50 1.51 17.48 4.16
C LEU A 50 1.84 16.34 5.13
N ILE A 51 1.13 15.21 5.09
CA ILE A 51 1.42 14.04 5.95
C ILE A 51 2.88 13.62 5.83
N ASP A 52 3.38 13.48 4.60
CA ASP A 52 4.75 13.05 4.33
C ASP A 52 5.80 14.05 4.89
N ARG A 53 5.48 15.35 4.96
CA ARG A 53 6.38 16.38 5.55
C ARG A 53 6.35 16.41 7.07
N LEU A 54 5.24 16.04 7.69
CA LEU A 54 5.10 16.07 9.15
C LEU A 54 5.71 14.83 9.81
N TRP A 55 5.88 13.75 9.05
CA TRP A 55 6.52 12.51 9.51
C TRP A 55 8.04 12.59 9.56
N ASP A 56 8.58 12.22 10.71
CA ASP A 56 9.91 11.68 10.91
C ASP A 56 9.76 10.36 11.67
N PHE A 57 9.98 9.23 11.01
CA PHE A 57 9.83 7.91 11.64
C PHE A 57 10.95 7.59 12.64
N ALA A 58 12.08 8.30 12.59
CA ALA A 58 13.13 8.18 13.60
C ALA A 58 12.78 8.96 14.89
N ASP A 59 11.86 9.92 14.80
CA ASP A 59 11.37 10.72 15.92
C ASP A 59 9.84 10.83 15.89
N ALA A 60 9.20 9.73 16.31
CA ALA A 60 7.74 9.66 16.42
C ALA A 60 7.17 10.68 17.42
N GLY A 61 7.95 11.08 18.44
CA GLY A 61 7.56 12.10 19.42
C GLY A 61 7.39 13.47 18.78
N ALA A 62 8.42 13.95 18.09
CA ALA A 62 8.34 15.22 17.36
C ALA A 62 7.28 15.18 16.26
N SER A 63 7.09 14.03 15.60
CA SER A 63 6.00 13.83 14.64
C SER A 63 4.62 13.97 15.28
N ALA A 64 4.42 13.39 16.47
CA ALA A 64 3.17 13.51 17.22
C ALA A 64 2.87 14.98 17.58
N GLU A 65 3.86 15.76 18.01
CA GLU A 65 3.67 17.19 18.27
C GLU A 65 3.20 17.96 17.03
N ARG A 66 3.82 17.69 15.88
CA ARG A 66 3.45 18.30 14.59
C ARG A 66 2.04 17.92 14.17
N PHE A 67 1.68 16.64 14.28
CA PHE A 67 0.32 16.19 13.94
C PHE A 67 -0.74 16.73 14.88
N ARG A 68 -0.42 16.89 16.18
CA ARG A 68 -1.32 17.53 17.15
C ARG A 68 -1.58 18.99 16.78
N ALA A 69 -0.53 19.75 16.47
CA ALA A 69 -0.68 21.12 16.02
C ALA A 69 -1.54 21.22 14.74
N ALA A 70 -1.35 20.28 13.79
CA ALA A 70 -2.11 20.25 12.56
C ALA A 70 -3.57 19.76 12.73
N SER A 71 -3.84 18.85 13.68
CA SER A 71 -5.21 18.43 14.00
C SER A 71 -6.00 19.50 14.74
N ASP A 72 -5.32 20.39 15.47
CA ASP A 72 -5.92 21.46 16.25
C ASP A 72 -6.05 22.78 15.45
N ASP A 73 -5.55 22.84 14.22
CA ASP A 73 -5.59 24.04 13.37
C ASP A 73 -7.04 24.40 12.98
N PRO A 74 -7.61 25.50 13.51
CA PRO A 74 -9.00 25.87 13.23
C PRO A 74 -9.22 26.33 11.78
N THR A 75 -8.15 26.60 11.03
CA THR A 75 -8.21 27.00 9.62
C THR A 75 -8.30 25.80 8.68
N ALA A 76 -7.94 24.61 9.15
CA ALA A 76 -8.05 23.36 8.39
C ALA A 76 -9.51 22.88 8.31
N THR A 77 -9.83 22.16 7.23
CA THR A 77 -11.14 21.55 7.06
C THR A 77 -11.40 20.47 8.12
N PRO A 78 -12.66 20.15 8.46
CA PRO A 78 -12.98 19.04 9.37
C PRO A 78 -12.32 17.72 8.96
N VAL A 79 -12.29 17.42 7.65
CA VAL A 79 -11.61 16.26 7.09
C VAL A 79 -10.10 16.33 7.31
N GLY A 80 -9.46 17.46 6.99
CA GLY A 80 -8.03 17.66 7.17
C GLY A 80 -7.60 17.45 8.62
N ARG A 81 -8.33 18.05 9.58
CA ARG A 81 -8.07 17.87 11.02
C ARG A 81 -8.21 16.40 11.44
N ALA A 82 -9.26 15.73 10.98
CA ALA A 82 -9.50 14.31 11.26
C ALA A 82 -8.37 13.42 10.69
N VAL A 83 -7.92 13.67 9.47
CA VAL A 83 -6.80 12.93 8.87
C VAL A 83 -5.52 13.14 9.69
N MET A 84 -5.19 14.37 10.10
CA MET A 84 -4.02 14.63 10.95
C MET A 84 -4.15 13.96 12.32
N ALA A 85 -5.35 13.92 12.91
CA ALA A 85 -5.61 13.21 14.16
C ALA A 85 -5.33 11.69 14.04
N THR A 86 -5.64 11.06 12.90
CA THR A 86 -5.27 9.64 12.70
C THR A 86 -3.76 9.44 12.64
N GLN A 87 -3.02 10.38 12.05
CA GLN A 87 -1.55 10.31 12.03
C GLN A 87 -0.93 10.58 13.42
N LEU A 88 -1.54 11.46 14.22
CA LEU A 88 -1.20 11.63 15.63
C LEU A 88 -1.35 10.31 16.39
N ALA A 89 -2.49 9.62 16.24
CA ALA A 89 -2.72 8.34 16.90
C ALA A 89 -1.67 7.29 16.51
N ARG A 90 -1.30 7.24 15.22
CA ARG A 90 -0.20 6.38 14.74
C ARG A 90 1.13 6.71 15.42
N ALA A 91 1.48 7.98 15.51
CA ALA A 91 2.72 8.44 16.14
C ALA A 91 2.76 8.15 17.65
N LEU A 92 1.62 8.27 18.34
CA LEU A 92 1.47 7.88 19.74
C LEU A 92 1.62 6.36 19.93
N GLY A 93 1.02 5.56 19.04
CA GLY A 93 1.18 4.10 19.03
C GLY A 93 2.64 3.66 18.90
N LEU A 94 3.41 4.30 18.02
CA LEU A 94 4.85 4.03 17.86
C LEU A 94 5.68 4.37 19.12
N GLN A 95 5.15 5.22 20.01
CA GLN A 95 5.75 5.55 21.31
C GLN A 95 5.26 4.64 22.45
N GLY A 96 4.41 3.66 22.17
CA GLY A 96 3.77 2.82 23.18
C GLY A 96 2.66 3.53 23.97
N MET A 97 2.17 4.67 23.48
CA MET A 97 1.12 5.48 24.13
C MET A 97 -0.26 5.11 23.59
N ALA A 98 -0.62 3.82 23.68
CA ALA A 98 -1.82 3.28 23.02
C ALA A 98 -3.13 3.91 23.54
N ASP A 99 -3.25 4.11 24.85
CA ASP A 99 -4.43 4.73 25.46
C ASP A 99 -4.71 6.13 24.93
N GLU A 100 -3.67 6.97 24.79
CA GLU A 100 -3.79 8.30 24.19
C GLU A 100 -4.15 8.21 22.70
N GLY A 101 -3.57 7.24 21.99
CA GLY A 101 -3.93 6.95 20.60
C GLY A 101 -5.42 6.63 20.45
N PHE A 102 -5.97 5.76 21.30
CA PHE A 102 -7.41 5.44 21.29
C PHE A 102 -8.28 6.67 21.58
N GLN A 103 -7.90 7.49 22.57
CA GLN A 103 -8.64 8.72 22.90
C GLN A 103 -8.69 9.70 21.72
N VAL A 104 -7.58 9.87 20.99
CA VAL A 104 -7.54 10.70 19.78
C VAL A 104 -8.51 10.15 18.73
N LEU A 105 -8.50 8.83 18.49
CA LEU A 105 -9.37 8.19 17.50
C LEU A 105 -10.85 8.19 17.91
N ASP A 106 -11.17 8.15 19.20
CA ASP A 106 -12.54 8.24 19.75
C ASP A 106 -13.13 9.64 19.56
N ALA A 107 -12.30 10.68 19.52
CA ALA A 107 -12.75 12.06 19.33
C ALA A 107 -13.05 12.41 17.86
N VAL A 108 -12.45 11.70 16.89
CA VAL A 108 -12.57 12.02 15.46
C VAL A 108 -14.02 12.12 14.95
N PRO A 109 -14.96 11.20 15.31
CA PRO A 109 -16.35 11.33 14.86
C PRO A 109 -17.03 12.63 15.30
N GLY A 110 -16.66 13.18 16.47
CA GLY A 110 -17.22 14.42 17.01
C GLY A 110 -16.83 15.68 16.23
N VAL A 111 -15.92 15.57 15.25
CA VAL A 111 -15.53 16.65 14.35
C VAL A 111 -16.58 16.92 13.27
N PHE A 112 -17.51 16.00 13.04
CA PHE A 112 -18.50 16.05 11.97
C PHE A 112 -19.92 16.20 12.53
N ASP A 113 -20.70 17.10 11.92
CA ASP A 113 -22.13 17.29 12.25
C ASP A 113 -23.05 16.19 11.67
N GLY A 114 -22.48 15.22 10.94
CA GLY A 114 -23.19 14.15 10.26
C GLY A 114 -22.30 12.95 9.99
N ASP A 115 -22.57 12.20 8.92
CA ASP A 115 -21.82 10.99 8.61
C ASP A 115 -20.32 11.27 8.41
N VAL A 116 -19.49 10.53 9.14
CA VAL A 116 -18.03 10.59 8.99
C VAL A 116 -17.66 10.09 7.59
N PRO A 117 -16.86 10.82 6.78
CA PRO A 117 -16.48 10.39 5.44
C PRO A 117 -15.80 9.01 5.42
N ALA A 118 -16.04 8.23 4.36
CA ALA A 118 -15.54 6.85 4.26
C ALA A 118 -14.02 6.75 4.40
N GLU A 119 -13.26 7.69 3.83
CA GLU A 119 -11.81 7.73 4.00
C GLU A 119 -11.38 7.97 5.45
N VAL A 120 -12.05 8.88 6.17
CA VAL A 120 -11.76 9.13 7.58
C VAL A 120 -12.08 7.89 8.41
N ARG A 121 -13.21 7.23 8.15
CA ARG A 121 -13.54 5.94 8.80
C ARG A 121 -12.48 4.88 8.54
N ALA A 122 -11.98 4.79 7.31
CA ALA A 122 -10.94 3.84 6.95
C ALA A 122 -9.65 4.09 7.73
N ARG A 123 -9.19 5.35 7.79
CA ARG A 123 -7.99 5.74 8.54
C ARG A 123 -8.16 5.51 10.04
N VAL A 124 -9.31 5.84 10.62
CA VAL A 124 -9.59 5.57 12.04
C VAL A 124 -9.52 4.07 12.33
N ALA A 125 -10.21 3.25 11.55
CA ALA A 125 -10.22 1.79 11.75
C ALA A 125 -8.82 1.17 11.55
N LEU A 126 -8.06 1.66 10.57
CA LEU A 126 -6.69 1.22 10.32
C LEU A 126 -5.79 1.47 11.53
N GLU A 127 -5.80 2.69 12.05
CA GLU A 127 -4.95 3.06 13.18
C GLU A 127 -5.43 2.40 14.50
N ARG A 128 -6.74 2.20 14.69
CA ARG A 128 -7.26 1.36 15.79
C ARG A 128 -6.72 -0.06 15.71
N GLY A 129 -6.79 -0.68 14.52
CA GLY A 129 -6.23 -2.00 14.29
C GLY A 129 -4.73 -2.05 14.64
N ARG A 130 -3.96 -1.03 14.24
CA ARG A 130 -2.52 -0.92 14.57
C ARG A 130 -2.24 -0.76 16.07
N LEU A 131 -3.11 -0.09 16.83
CA LEU A 131 -2.98 -0.01 18.28
C LEU A 131 -3.35 -1.35 18.96
N LEU A 132 -4.23 -2.14 18.34
CA LEU A 132 -4.70 -3.41 18.91
C LEU A 132 -3.75 -4.59 18.67
N VAL A 133 -3.00 -4.62 17.56
CA VAL A 133 -2.22 -5.81 17.15
C VAL A 133 -1.25 -6.34 18.22
N GLY A 134 -0.62 -5.48 19.02
CA GLY A 134 0.33 -5.90 20.05
C GLY A 134 -0.30 -6.45 21.34
N GLU A 135 -1.54 -6.05 21.65
CA GLU A 135 -2.16 -6.30 22.96
C GLU A 135 -3.45 -7.14 22.87
N ARG A 136 -4.23 -6.90 21.82
CA ARG A 136 -5.57 -7.46 21.60
C ARG A 136 -5.72 -7.89 20.13
N PRO A 137 -4.91 -8.84 19.63
CA PRO A 137 -4.88 -9.22 18.22
C PRO A 137 -6.24 -9.73 17.69
N ALA A 138 -7.03 -10.40 18.53
CA ALA A 138 -8.38 -10.85 18.17
C ALA A 138 -9.35 -9.68 17.88
N GLU A 139 -9.14 -8.53 18.50
CA GLU A 139 -9.93 -7.32 18.25
C GLU A 139 -9.38 -6.50 17.06
N ALA A 140 -8.10 -6.68 16.72
CA ALA A 140 -7.46 -5.96 15.62
C ALA A 140 -8.01 -6.35 14.25
N VAL A 141 -8.24 -7.65 14.01
CA VAL A 141 -8.67 -8.15 12.69
C VAL A 141 -10.02 -7.56 12.22
N PRO A 142 -11.07 -7.50 13.06
CA PRO A 142 -12.31 -6.81 12.69
C PRO A 142 -12.12 -5.33 12.33
N GLU A 143 -11.28 -4.59 13.06
CA GLU A 143 -10.98 -3.17 12.78
C GLU A 143 -10.24 -3.01 11.45
N LEU A 144 -9.23 -3.84 11.19
CA LEU A 144 -8.50 -3.79 9.93
C LEU A 144 -9.37 -4.21 8.72
N THR A 145 -10.28 -5.17 8.93
CA THR A 145 -11.28 -5.54 7.91
C THR A 145 -12.25 -4.39 7.64
N LEU A 146 -12.69 -3.68 8.68
CA LEU A 146 -13.49 -2.46 8.54
C LEU A 146 -12.71 -1.38 7.77
N ALA A 147 -11.42 -1.22 8.05
CA ALA A 147 -10.54 -0.29 7.36
C ALA A 147 -10.48 -0.56 5.85
N ALA A 148 -10.25 -1.82 5.46
CA ALA A 148 -10.22 -2.23 4.05
C ALA A 148 -11.56 -1.95 3.35
N ARG A 149 -12.70 -2.28 3.99
CA ARG A 149 -14.05 -2.03 3.43
C ARG A 149 -14.35 -0.54 3.28
N ALA A 150 -14.04 0.26 4.29
CA ALA A 150 -14.24 1.70 4.25
C ALA A 150 -13.32 2.38 3.22
N ALA A 151 -12.07 1.91 3.09
CA ALA A 151 -11.13 2.38 2.07
C ALA A 151 -11.63 2.08 0.65
N ALA A 152 -12.19 0.87 0.44
CA ALA A 152 -12.81 0.50 -0.83
C ALA A 152 -14.02 1.39 -1.16
N GLN A 153 -14.88 1.68 -0.17
CA GLN A 153 -16.00 2.64 -0.34
C GLN A 153 -15.53 4.05 -0.67
N ALA A 154 -14.37 4.45 -0.14
CA ALA A 154 -13.74 5.74 -0.44
C ALA A 154 -13.03 5.76 -1.81
N GLY A 155 -12.92 4.62 -2.51
CA GLY A 155 -12.14 4.50 -3.74
C GLY A 155 -10.62 4.62 -3.53
N SER A 156 -10.14 4.48 -2.29
CA SER A 156 -8.73 4.65 -1.94
C SER A 156 -7.99 3.31 -1.95
N VAL A 157 -7.48 2.92 -3.13
CA VAL A 157 -6.65 1.70 -3.28
C VAL A 157 -5.43 1.73 -2.35
N PHE A 158 -4.85 2.91 -2.12
CA PHE A 158 -3.71 3.04 -1.21
C PHE A 158 -4.06 2.62 0.22
N LEU A 159 -5.21 3.03 0.75
CA LEU A 159 -5.66 2.65 2.09
C LEU A 159 -6.13 1.19 2.16
N VAL A 160 -6.68 0.64 1.07
CA VAL A 160 -6.98 -0.80 0.99
C VAL A 160 -5.70 -1.60 1.12
N LEU A 161 -4.66 -1.26 0.34
CA LEU A 161 -3.36 -1.93 0.41
C LEU A 161 -2.72 -1.81 1.80
N ASP A 162 -2.85 -0.67 2.45
CA ASP A 162 -2.37 -0.46 3.83
C ASP A 162 -3.07 -1.42 4.80
N ALA A 163 -4.40 -1.49 4.76
CA ALA A 163 -5.17 -2.41 5.60
C ALA A 163 -4.84 -3.88 5.32
N LEU A 164 -4.77 -4.29 4.05
CA LEU A 164 -4.41 -5.66 3.66
C LEU A 164 -3.00 -6.05 4.11
N HIS A 165 -2.04 -5.12 4.03
CA HIS A 165 -0.68 -5.37 4.52
C HIS A 165 -0.66 -5.64 6.03
N VAL A 166 -1.43 -4.89 6.83
CA VAL A 166 -1.51 -5.14 8.28
C VAL A 166 -2.28 -6.43 8.58
N LEU A 167 -3.35 -6.73 7.84
CA LEU A 167 -4.06 -8.02 7.96
C LEU A 167 -3.13 -9.20 7.66
N ALA A 168 -2.34 -9.12 6.58
CA ALA A 168 -1.39 -10.17 6.21
C ALA A 168 -0.33 -10.45 7.30
N LEU A 169 -0.07 -9.49 8.19
CA LEU A 169 0.85 -9.66 9.32
C LEU A 169 0.20 -10.21 10.59
N ASN A 170 -1.13 -10.09 10.73
CA ASN A 170 -1.79 -10.23 12.03
C ASN A 170 -3.03 -11.13 12.03
N ASP A 171 -3.57 -11.50 10.87
CA ASP A 171 -4.67 -12.45 10.73
C ASP A 171 -4.12 -13.86 10.46
N ALA A 172 -3.80 -14.56 11.56
CA ALA A 172 -3.17 -15.86 11.50
C ALA A 172 -4.02 -16.88 10.71
N GLY A 173 -3.40 -17.51 9.70
CA GLY A 173 -4.05 -18.45 8.79
C GLY A 173 -4.56 -17.83 7.48
N HIS A 174 -4.56 -16.51 7.34
CA HIS A 174 -4.99 -15.79 6.14
C HIS A 174 -3.87 -14.91 5.54
N GLU A 175 -2.62 -15.10 5.97
CA GLU A 175 -1.48 -14.25 5.58
C GLU A 175 -1.26 -14.22 4.07
N GLU A 176 -1.30 -15.40 3.42
CA GLU A 176 -1.12 -15.50 1.98
C GLU A 176 -2.34 -14.96 1.21
N GLU A 177 -3.55 -15.12 1.75
CA GLU A 177 -4.78 -14.64 1.11
C GLU A 177 -4.81 -13.11 1.07
N TRP A 178 -4.50 -12.45 2.19
CA TRP A 178 -4.42 -10.99 2.24
C TRP A 178 -3.28 -10.43 1.40
N ALA A 179 -2.12 -11.10 1.39
CA ALA A 179 -1.01 -10.70 0.54
C ALA A 179 -1.37 -10.83 -0.95
N ALA A 180 -2.02 -11.93 -1.35
CA ALA A 180 -2.46 -12.15 -2.73
C ALA A 180 -3.48 -11.10 -3.19
N GLU A 181 -4.51 -10.82 -2.38
CA GLU A 181 -5.50 -9.77 -2.69
C GLU A 181 -4.81 -8.41 -2.86
N GLY A 182 -3.85 -8.08 -2.00
CA GLY A 182 -3.07 -6.85 -2.10
C GLY A 182 -2.25 -6.79 -3.40
N LEU A 183 -1.62 -7.88 -3.80
CA LEU A 183 -0.82 -7.96 -5.03
C LEU A 183 -1.71 -7.83 -6.28
N ASP A 184 -2.89 -8.45 -6.30
CA ASP A 184 -3.86 -8.33 -7.39
C ASP A 184 -4.29 -6.86 -7.60
N LEU A 185 -4.42 -6.08 -6.52
CA LEU A 185 -4.77 -4.66 -6.61
C LEU A 185 -3.69 -3.79 -7.26
N LEU A 186 -2.44 -4.27 -7.33
CA LEU A 186 -1.33 -3.59 -8.00
C LEU A 186 -1.35 -3.81 -9.52
N GLU A 187 -2.08 -4.81 -10.02
CA GLU A 187 -2.16 -5.08 -11.45
C GLU A 187 -2.74 -3.89 -12.23
N GLY A 188 -2.10 -3.56 -13.36
CA GLY A 188 -2.50 -2.44 -14.21
C GLY A 188 -2.29 -1.05 -13.60
N ARG A 189 -1.77 -0.94 -12.37
CA ARG A 189 -1.49 0.36 -11.72
C ARG A 189 -0.21 0.97 -12.29
N ARG A 190 -0.17 2.31 -12.27
CA ARG A 190 0.97 3.12 -12.74
C ARG A 190 1.49 4.11 -11.71
N ASN A 191 0.75 4.32 -10.63
CA ASN A 191 1.16 5.24 -9.58
C ASN A 191 2.31 4.60 -8.77
N ALA A 192 3.48 5.22 -8.78
CA ALA A 192 4.68 4.70 -8.11
C ALA A 192 4.48 4.51 -6.59
N ARG A 193 3.74 5.41 -5.93
CA ARG A 193 3.43 5.29 -4.49
C ARG A 193 2.57 4.06 -4.19
N THR A 194 1.58 3.78 -5.04
CA THR A 194 0.76 2.57 -4.94
C THR A 194 1.61 1.33 -5.22
N LEU A 195 2.38 1.32 -6.30
CA LEU A 195 3.22 0.18 -6.68
C LEU A 195 4.30 -0.14 -5.65
N ARG A 196 4.77 0.85 -4.87
CA ARG A 196 5.71 0.66 -3.77
C ARG A 196 5.19 -0.31 -2.70
N TRP A 197 3.88 -0.52 -2.57
CA TRP A 197 3.31 -1.55 -1.68
C TRP A 197 3.74 -2.97 -2.05
N GLY A 198 4.10 -3.23 -3.31
CA GLY A 198 4.62 -4.53 -3.73
C GLY A 198 5.88 -4.95 -2.96
N ILE A 199 6.68 -3.99 -2.47
CA ILE A 199 7.85 -4.27 -1.62
C ILE A 199 7.38 -4.96 -0.33
N ALA A 200 6.46 -4.33 0.40
CA ALA A 200 6.03 -4.79 1.72
C ALA A 200 5.19 -6.08 1.63
N LEU A 201 4.35 -6.22 0.62
CA LEU A 201 3.51 -7.42 0.43
C LEU A 201 4.36 -8.66 0.12
N HIS A 202 5.29 -8.56 -0.84
CA HIS A 202 6.20 -9.67 -1.14
C HIS A 202 7.18 -9.94 0.01
N HIS A 203 7.68 -8.89 0.68
CA HIS A 203 8.58 -9.07 1.83
C HIS A 203 7.91 -9.85 2.97
N ASN A 204 6.67 -9.48 3.32
CA ASN A 204 5.89 -10.19 4.34
C ASN A 204 5.63 -11.65 3.94
N LEU A 205 5.21 -11.88 2.70
CA LEU A 205 4.95 -13.23 2.20
C LEU A 205 6.22 -14.09 2.18
N GLY A 206 7.36 -13.48 1.89
CA GLY A 206 8.68 -14.10 2.00
C GLY A 206 8.97 -14.57 3.43
N TRP A 207 8.78 -13.71 4.43
CA TRP A 207 8.97 -14.07 5.83
C TRP A 207 8.03 -15.17 6.29
N PHE A 208 6.74 -15.04 5.99
CA PHE A 208 5.75 -16.06 6.31
C PHE A 208 6.12 -17.43 5.73
N LYS A 209 6.54 -17.46 4.46
CA LYS A 209 7.01 -18.70 3.81
C LYS A 209 8.28 -19.24 4.45
N LEU A 210 9.22 -18.39 4.82
CA LEU A 210 10.49 -18.79 5.42
C LEU A 210 10.26 -19.42 6.80
N ASP A 211 9.43 -18.79 7.63
CA ASP A 211 9.06 -19.27 8.97
C ASP A 211 8.28 -20.59 8.90
N ALA A 212 7.49 -20.78 7.84
CA ALA A 212 6.82 -22.04 7.53
C ALA A 212 7.75 -23.12 6.93
N GLY A 213 9.07 -22.88 6.84
CA GLY A 213 10.05 -23.81 6.27
C GLY A 213 10.01 -23.93 4.74
N ARG A 214 9.24 -23.08 4.04
CA ARG A 214 9.11 -23.05 2.58
C ARG A 214 10.14 -22.12 1.94
N ALA A 215 11.41 -22.31 2.30
CA ALA A 215 12.51 -21.41 1.92
C ALA A 215 12.65 -21.15 0.40
N PRO A 216 12.47 -22.12 -0.52
CA PRO A 216 12.52 -21.83 -1.96
C PRO A 216 11.40 -20.86 -2.41
N GLY A 217 10.20 -21.01 -1.84
CA GLY A 217 9.09 -20.09 -2.10
C GLY A 217 9.34 -18.71 -1.49
N ALA A 218 9.94 -18.66 -0.30
CA ALA A 218 10.32 -17.40 0.35
C ALA A 218 11.32 -16.60 -0.47
N LEU A 219 12.34 -17.28 -1.03
CA LEU A 219 13.34 -16.63 -1.88
C LEU A 219 12.69 -15.95 -3.09
N ALA A 220 11.76 -16.63 -3.77
CA ALA A 220 11.05 -16.06 -4.90
C ALA A 220 10.29 -14.78 -4.52
N GLU A 221 9.66 -14.74 -3.35
CA GLU A 221 8.98 -13.52 -2.89
C GLU A 221 9.97 -12.41 -2.54
N PHE A 222 11.07 -12.71 -1.85
CA PHE A 222 12.09 -11.69 -1.57
C PHE A 222 12.72 -11.12 -2.85
N GLU A 223 12.95 -11.94 -3.87
CA GLU A 223 13.40 -11.48 -5.19
C GLU A 223 12.38 -10.55 -5.84
N ARG A 224 11.09 -10.85 -5.77
CA ARG A 224 10.03 -9.93 -6.22
C ARG A 224 10.00 -8.64 -5.40
N ALA A 225 10.22 -8.70 -4.08
CA ALA A 225 10.34 -7.50 -3.25
C ALA A 225 11.52 -6.61 -3.69
N VAL A 226 12.66 -7.20 -4.10
CA VAL A 226 13.81 -6.48 -4.68
C VAL A 226 13.41 -5.80 -6.00
N GLU A 227 12.70 -6.48 -6.90
CA GLU A 227 12.23 -5.88 -8.17
C GLU A 227 11.39 -4.61 -7.94
N PHE A 228 10.48 -4.65 -6.96
CA PHE A 228 9.68 -3.49 -6.60
C PHE A 228 10.53 -2.40 -5.91
N ALA A 229 11.47 -2.79 -5.04
CA ALA A 229 12.32 -1.84 -4.32
C ALA A 229 13.26 -1.08 -5.26
N ASP A 230 13.78 -1.75 -6.29
CA ASP A 230 14.64 -1.12 -7.29
C ASP A 230 13.91 -0.08 -8.14
N ARG A 231 12.63 -0.32 -8.42
CA ARG A 231 11.81 0.58 -9.26
C ARG A 231 11.15 1.70 -8.49
N TYR A 232 10.70 1.43 -7.27
CA TYR A 232 9.79 2.33 -6.54
C TYR A 232 10.21 2.59 -5.09
N GLY A 233 11.21 1.88 -4.58
CA GLY A 233 11.63 1.94 -3.18
C GLY A 233 12.67 3.03 -2.89
N SER A 234 12.87 3.31 -1.60
CA SER A 234 14.03 4.07 -1.13
C SER A 234 15.29 3.19 -1.11
N ALA A 235 16.46 3.81 -1.02
CA ALA A 235 17.72 3.09 -0.85
C ALA A 235 17.70 2.15 0.37
N GLU A 236 17.03 2.55 1.45
CA GLU A 236 16.83 1.69 2.62
C GLU A 236 15.96 0.47 2.32
N GLN A 237 14.86 0.61 1.58
CA GLN A 237 14.05 -0.54 1.20
C GLN A 237 14.78 -1.47 0.23
N GLN A 238 15.61 -0.92 -0.67
CA GLN A 238 16.48 -1.71 -1.54
C GLN A 238 17.50 -2.53 -0.73
N GLN A 239 18.06 -1.93 0.33
CA GLN A 239 18.97 -2.60 1.25
C GLN A 239 18.25 -3.72 2.01
N VAL A 240 17.11 -3.44 2.62
CA VAL A 240 16.34 -4.41 3.42
C VAL A 240 15.86 -5.59 2.57
N ALA A 241 15.35 -5.34 1.36
CA ALA A 241 14.87 -6.41 0.48
C ALA A 241 16.02 -7.37 0.08
N ARG A 242 17.20 -6.83 -0.26
CA ARG A 242 18.39 -7.63 -0.58
C ARG A 242 18.95 -8.37 0.64
N TRP A 243 18.91 -7.74 1.81
CA TRP A 243 19.31 -8.40 3.06
C TRP A 243 18.45 -9.65 3.32
N SER A 244 17.14 -9.58 3.07
CA SER A 244 16.23 -10.72 3.20
C SER A 244 16.53 -11.83 2.18
N VAL A 245 16.90 -11.50 0.95
CA VAL A 245 17.40 -12.49 -0.03
C VAL A 245 18.65 -13.19 0.51
N GLY A 246 19.66 -12.45 0.97
CA GLY A 246 20.90 -13.02 1.51
C GLY A 246 20.67 -13.96 2.70
N ARG A 247 19.81 -13.55 3.63
CA ARG A 247 19.41 -14.39 4.76
C ARG A 247 18.68 -15.66 4.32
N CYS A 248 17.79 -15.58 3.32
CA CYS A 248 17.09 -16.74 2.79
C CYS A 248 18.04 -17.70 2.05
N LEU A 249 19.02 -17.18 1.31
CA LEU A 249 20.07 -17.97 0.65
C LEU A 249 20.88 -18.78 1.67
N ARG A 250 21.23 -18.18 2.81
CA ARG A 250 21.88 -18.89 3.92
C ARG A 250 21.04 -20.05 4.44
N VAL A 251 19.73 -19.85 4.66
CA VAL A 251 18.81 -20.92 5.09
C VAL A 251 18.75 -22.07 4.07
N LEU A 252 18.88 -21.76 2.78
CA LEU A 252 18.95 -22.74 1.70
C LEU A 252 20.32 -23.44 1.56
N GLY A 253 21.33 -23.06 2.37
CA GLY A 253 22.68 -23.59 2.27
C GLY A 253 23.50 -23.04 1.10
N ARG A 254 23.01 -21.99 0.43
CA ARG A 254 23.71 -21.28 -0.66
C ARG A 254 24.66 -20.22 -0.05
N THR A 255 25.61 -20.71 0.75
CA THR A 255 26.47 -19.89 1.63
C THR A 255 27.29 -18.85 0.87
N ASP A 256 27.93 -19.24 -0.24
CA ASP A 256 28.78 -18.33 -1.02
C ASP A 256 27.96 -17.16 -1.58
N GLU A 257 26.81 -17.45 -2.19
CA GLU A 257 25.91 -16.42 -2.74
C GLU A 257 25.35 -15.50 -1.64
N ALA A 258 25.01 -16.06 -0.47
CA ALA A 258 24.58 -15.29 0.68
C ALA A 258 25.69 -14.35 1.16
N LEU A 259 26.94 -14.84 1.26
CA LEU A 259 28.08 -14.07 1.76
C LEU A 259 28.48 -12.95 0.80
N ASP A 260 28.51 -13.22 -0.50
CA ASP A 260 28.78 -12.20 -1.52
C ASP A 260 27.73 -11.09 -1.47
N LEU A 261 26.45 -11.45 -1.36
CA LEU A 261 25.38 -10.47 -1.25
C LEU A 261 25.50 -9.64 0.04
N GLN A 262 25.71 -10.26 1.20
CA GLN A 262 25.84 -9.53 2.46
C GLN A 262 27.09 -8.62 2.47
N ARG A 263 28.21 -9.05 1.89
CA ARG A 263 29.40 -8.20 1.72
C ARG A 263 29.12 -6.99 0.84
N SER A 264 28.42 -7.16 -0.27
CA SER A 264 28.02 -6.03 -1.13
C SER A 264 27.13 -5.01 -0.39
N LEU A 265 26.27 -5.49 0.51
CA LEU A 265 25.44 -4.64 1.36
C LEU A 265 26.28 -3.90 2.41
N ALA A 266 27.31 -4.54 2.97
CA ALA A 266 28.24 -3.95 3.92
C ALA A 266 29.15 -2.89 3.28
N GLU A 267 29.47 -2.99 1.99
CA GLU A 267 30.20 -1.92 1.29
C GLU A 267 29.41 -0.61 1.24
N LEU A 268 28.09 -0.69 1.11
CA LEU A 268 27.19 0.47 1.09
C LEU A 268 26.91 1.01 2.49
N ARG A 269 26.80 0.11 3.48
CA ARG A 269 26.50 0.44 4.89
C ARG A 269 27.34 -0.43 5.83
N PRO A 270 28.61 -0.04 6.08
CA PRO A 270 29.52 -0.85 6.89
C PRO A 270 29.03 -1.07 8.33
N ASP A 271 28.31 -0.09 8.88
CA ASP A 271 27.84 -0.09 10.26
C ASP A 271 26.43 -0.70 10.44
N ASP A 272 25.86 -1.33 9.41
CA ASP A 272 24.54 -1.98 9.52
C ASP A 272 24.65 -3.28 10.36
N PRO A 273 24.11 -3.30 11.60
CA PRO A 273 24.32 -4.43 12.51
C PRO A 273 23.63 -5.71 12.01
N TYR A 274 22.57 -5.60 11.21
CA TYR A 274 21.87 -6.76 10.68
C TYR A 274 22.67 -7.42 9.56
N VAL A 275 23.35 -6.63 8.73
CA VAL A 275 24.26 -7.15 7.70
C VAL A 275 25.47 -7.81 8.37
N GLN A 276 26.08 -7.15 9.36
CA GLN A 276 27.24 -7.71 10.07
C GLN A 276 26.91 -9.03 10.78
N ALA A 277 25.74 -9.13 11.42
CA ALA A 277 25.29 -10.37 12.05
C ALA A 277 25.11 -11.52 11.04
N GLU A 278 24.64 -11.23 9.83
CA GLU A 278 24.53 -12.25 8.77
C GLU A 278 25.90 -12.67 8.22
N ILE A 279 26.85 -11.74 8.05
CA ILE A 279 28.23 -12.06 7.66
C ILE A 279 28.89 -12.95 8.72
N GLU A 280 28.79 -12.57 10.01
CA GLU A 280 29.32 -13.36 11.12
C GLU A 280 28.76 -14.79 11.10
N ALA A 281 27.44 -14.92 10.96
CA ALA A 281 26.77 -16.22 10.89
C ALA A 281 27.22 -17.08 9.69
N LEU A 282 27.57 -16.46 8.56
CA LEU A 282 28.08 -17.15 7.37
C LEU A 282 29.54 -17.59 7.51
N THR A 283 30.36 -16.82 8.24
CA THR A 283 31.79 -17.08 8.40
C THR A 283 32.15 -17.92 9.64
N ALA A 284 31.26 -18.04 10.63
CA ALA A 284 31.52 -18.75 11.88
C ALA A 284 31.81 -20.26 11.70
N GLY A 285 31.55 -20.83 10.52
CA GLY A 285 31.80 -22.24 10.18
C GLY A 285 33.06 -22.51 9.36
N GLU A 286 33.81 -21.49 8.92
CA GLU A 286 35.09 -21.70 8.23
C GLU A 286 36.18 -21.98 9.28
N PRO A 287 36.83 -23.15 9.30
CA PRO A 287 37.97 -23.35 10.18
C PRO A 287 39.07 -22.38 9.74
N THR A 288 39.43 -21.46 10.64
CA THR A 288 40.66 -20.68 10.52
C THR A 288 41.81 -21.68 10.38
N ILE A 289 42.36 -21.85 9.18
CA ILE A 289 43.66 -22.51 9.04
C ILE A 289 44.66 -21.52 9.64
N GLU A 290 44.97 -21.68 10.93
CA GLU A 290 46.15 -21.05 11.52
C GLU A 290 47.37 -21.60 10.77
N ALA A 291 48.08 -20.70 10.08
CA ALA A 291 49.31 -20.97 9.35
C ALA A 291 50.55 -20.84 10.25
#